data_AF-A0A381RQ66-F1
#
_entry.id   AF-A0A381RQ66-F1
#
_cell.length_a   1.000
_cell.length_b   1.000
_cell.length_c   1.000
_cell.angle_alpha   90.00
_cell.angle_beta   90.00
_cell.angle_gamma   90.00
#
_symmetry.space_group_name_H-M   'P 1'
#
loop_
_entity.id
_entity.type
_entity.pdbx_description
1 polymer ?
#
loop_
_entity_poly.entity_id
_entity_poly.type
_entity_poly.pdbx_seq_one_letter_code
_entity_poly.pdbx_strand_id
1 'polypeptide(L)'
;MGAIYDINKADEKKLDAYEEFPKVYVKKYFKIFGKKVMFYYMSSKTKQTEPSRRYLSSIIQGYKDCGYKDSHVLVSRARRIKAR
;
A
#
# COMPACT_ATOMS: atom_id res chain seq x y z
N MET A 1 8.05 2.59 -5.98
CA MET A 1 6.90 3.24 -6.66
C MET A 1 5.75 3.30 -5.68
N GLY A 2 4.97 4.38 -5.69
CA GLY A 2 3.91 4.65 -4.72
C GLY A 2 3.43 6.10 -4.86
N ALA A 3 2.43 6.49 -4.08
CA ALA A 3 1.90 7.84 -4.07
C ALA A 3 2.18 8.52 -2.71
N ILE A 4 2.40 9.84 -2.76
CA ILE A 4 2.50 10.69 -1.56
C ILE A 4 1.27 11.56 -1.56
N TYR A 5 0.59 11.62 -0.42
CA TYR A 5 -0.61 12.42 -0.22
C TYR A 5 -0.34 13.46 0.86
N ASP A 6 -0.79 14.68 0.61
CA ASP A 6 -0.89 15.70 1.65
C ASP A 6 -2.22 15.52 2.38
N ILE A 7 -2.16 15.23 3.68
CA ILE A 7 -3.33 14.96 4.53
C ILE A 7 -3.34 15.88 5.74
N ASN A 8 -4.52 16.09 6.33
CA ASN A 8 -4.65 16.82 7.60
C ASN A 8 -4.73 15.87 8.81
N LYS A 9 -4.74 16.43 10.03
CA LYS A 9 -4.80 15.65 11.28
C LYS A 9 -6.09 14.85 11.46
N ALA A 10 -7.20 15.30 10.89
CA ALA A 10 -8.47 14.57 10.96
C ALA A 10 -8.47 13.35 10.04
N ASP A 11 -7.86 13.47 8.86
CA ASP A 11 -7.64 12.35 7.95
C ASP A 11 -6.69 11.32 8.58
N GLU A 12 -5.62 11.77 9.24
CA GLU A 12 -4.72 10.89 10.00
C GLU A 12 -5.48 10.07 11.05
N LYS A 13 -6.40 10.69 11.80
CA LYS A 13 -7.21 9.97 12.81
C LYS A 13 -8.13 8.91 12.19
N LYS A 14 -8.67 9.18 10.99
CA LYS A 14 -9.48 8.20 10.26
C LYS A 14 -8.64 7.04 9.76
N LEU A 15 -7.44 7.33 9.26
CA LEU A 15 -6.47 6.32 8.83
C LEU A 15 -6.00 5.46 10.01
N ASP A 16 -5.77 6.06 11.17
CA ASP A 16 -5.40 5.33 12.39
C ASP A 16 -6.46 4.30 12.80
N ALA A 17 -7.74 4.68 12.71
CA ALA A 17 -8.84 3.77 12.96
C ALA A 17 -8.92 2.65 11.90
N TYR A 18 -8.71 2.98 10.62
CA TYR A 18 -8.74 2.02 9.51
C TYR A 18 -7.61 0.99 9.59
N GLU A 19 -6.40 1.43 9.93
CA GLU A 19 -5.19 0.60 10.03
C GLU A 19 -5.05 -0.10 11.41
N GLU A 20 -6.04 0.07 12.28
CA GLU A 20 -6.04 -0.44 13.66
C GLU A 20 -4.75 -0.09 14.43
N PHE A 21 -4.26 1.14 14.26
CA PHE A 21 -3.09 1.65 14.96
C PHE A 21 -3.39 1.84 16.46
N PRO A 22 -2.48 1.46 17.38
CA PRO A 22 -1.13 0.91 17.18
C PRO A 22 -1.05 -0.63 17.23
N LYS A 23 -2.18 -1.34 17.15
CA LYS A 23 -2.25 -2.78 17.42
C LYS A 23 -1.76 -3.62 16.24
N VAL A 24 -2.31 -3.39 15.04
CA VAL A 24 -2.00 -4.20 13.85
C VAL A 24 -0.85 -3.58 13.07
N TYR A 25 -0.97 -2.29 12.77
CA TYR A 25 0.08 -1.51 12.11
C TYR A 25 0.65 -0.44 13.04
N VAL A 26 1.93 -0.13 12.86
CA VAL A 26 2.66 0.92 13.56
C VAL A 26 3.10 2.01 12.58
N LYS A 27 3.10 3.26 13.03
CA LYS A 27 3.61 4.39 12.24
C LYS A 27 5.12 4.37 12.17
N LYS A 28 5.64 4.47 10.95
CA LYS A 28 7.06 4.72 10.68
C LYS A 28 7.21 5.97 9.83
N TYR A 29 8.42 6.49 9.84
CA TYR A 29 8.74 7.72 9.11
C TYR A 29 10.01 7.53 8.31
N PHE A 30 10.03 8.15 7.15
CA PHE A 30 11.20 8.22 6.30
C PHE A 30 11.31 9.63 5.72
N LYS A 31 12.45 9.93 5.08
CA LYS A 31 12.69 11.24 4.47
C LYS A 31 12.74 11.10 2.95
N ILE A 32 11.95 11.90 2.25
CA ILE A 32 12.01 12.10 0.80
C ILE A 32 12.25 13.58 0.55
N PHE A 33 13.29 13.94 -0.22
CA PHE A 33 13.64 15.33 -0.56
C PHE A 33 13.65 16.26 0.67
N GLY A 34 14.18 15.79 1.80
CA GLY A 34 14.22 16.54 3.07
C GLY A 34 12.90 16.60 3.85
N LYS A 35 11.77 16.19 3.27
CA LYS A 35 10.47 16.13 3.95
C LYS A 35 10.29 14.81 4.66
N LYS A 36 9.74 14.86 5.88
CA LYS A 36 9.38 13.67 6.67
C LYS A 36 8.03 13.15 6.21
N VAL A 37 7.98 11.90 5.75
CA VAL A 37 6.77 11.23 5.28
C VAL A 37 6.44 10.09 6.24
N MET A 38 5.17 9.99 6.63
CA MET A 38 4.64 8.94 7.50
C MET A 38 4.05 7.79 6.67
N PHE A 39 4.22 6.56 7.13
CA PHE A 39 3.55 5.39 6.57
C PHE A 39 3.27 4.34 7.66
N TYR A 40 2.30 3.46 7.40
CA TYR A 40 1.95 2.36 8.28
C TYR A 40 2.78 1.11 7.94
N TYR A 41 3.24 0.41 8.97
CA TYR A 41 4.06 -0.79 8.85
C TYR A 41 3.54 -1.89 9.77
N MET A 42 3.33 -3.09 9.25
CA MET A 42 2.88 -4.22 10.05
C MET A 42 4.03 -4.71 10.95
N SER A 43 3.86 -4.59 12.27
CA SER A 43 4.91 -4.95 13.23
C SER A 43 5.12 -6.46 13.32
N SER A 44 4.02 -7.21 13.40
CA SER A 44 4.01 -8.67 13.47
C SER A 44 3.80 -9.29 12.09
N LYS A 45 4.84 -9.94 11.56
CA LYS A 45 4.73 -10.63 10.27
C LYS A 45 3.96 -11.94 10.44
N THR A 46 2.87 -12.08 9.71
CA THR A 46 2.16 -13.36 9.57
C THR A 46 2.79 -14.19 8.45
N LYS A 47 2.37 -15.46 8.33
CA LYS A 47 2.73 -16.30 7.17
C LYS A 47 2.40 -15.55 5.88
N GLN A 48 3.31 -15.59 4.93
CA GLN A 48 3.10 -14.98 3.63
C GLN A 48 1.99 -15.73 2.91
N THR A 49 0.90 -15.03 2.61
CA THR A 49 -0.24 -15.56 1.87
C THR A 49 -0.51 -14.66 0.68
N GLU A 50 -0.95 -15.26 -0.41
CA GLU A 50 -1.31 -14.49 -1.60
C GLU A 50 -2.51 -13.58 -1.31
N PRO A 51 -2.47 -12.32 -1.76
CA PRO A 51 -3.60 -11.42 -1.61
C PRO A 51 -4.80 -11.91 -2.42
N SER A 52 -5.99 -11.52 -1.99
CA SER A 52 -7.19 -11.76 -2.80
C SER A 52 -7.10 -11.05 -4.14
N ARG A 53 -7.75 -11.62 -5.17
CA ARG A 53 -7.81 -11.03 -6.51
C ARG A 53 -8.38 -9.60 -6.47
N ARG A 54 -9.38 -9.36 -5.63
CA ARG A 54 -10.00 -8.04 -5.45
C ARG A 54 -9.01 -7.03 -4.90
N TYR A 55 -8.27 -7.39 -3.85
CA TYR A 55 -7.26 -6.52 -3.26
C TYR A 55 -6.16 -6.18 -4.28
N LEU A 56 -5.66 -7.20 -5.00
CA LEU A 56 -4.68 -6.99 -6.06
C LEU A 56 -5.20 -6.07 -7.17
N SER A 57 -6.43 -6.24 -7.62
CA SER A 57 -7.06 -5.36 -8.62
C SER A 57 -7.12 -3.91 -8.16
N SER A 58 -7.47 -3.64 -6.89
CA SER A 58 -7.49 -2.28 -6.34
C SER A 58 -6.10 -1.65 -6.33
N ILE A 59 -5.06 -2.40 -5.97
CA ILE A 59 -3.67 -1.93 -6.03
C ILE A 59 -3.30 -1.54 -7.46
N ILE A 60 -3.59 -2.43 -8.42
CA ILE A 60 -3.28 -2.20 -9.84
C ILE A 60 -4.00 -0.95 -10.35
N GLN A 61 -5.27 -0.78 -10.00
CA GLN A 61 -6.04 0.40 -10.39
C GLN A 61 -5.43 1.68 -9.79
N GLY A 62 -5.08 1.68 -8.50
CA GLY A 62 -4.44 2.83 -7.86
C GLY A 62 -3.13 3.26 -8.52
N TYR A 63 -2.30 2.30 -8.97
CA TYR A 63 -1.10 2.64 -9.75
C TYR A 63 -1.44 3.28 -11.09
N LYS A 64 -2.45 2.78 -11.81
CA LYS A 64 -2.90 3.40 -13.07
C LYS A 64 -3.41 4.82 -12.85
N ASP A 65 -4.19 5.03 -11.79
CA ASP A 65 -4.75 6.33 -11.44
C ASP A 65 -3.64 7.34 -11.09
N CYS A 66 -2.53 6.85 -10.51
CA CYS A 66 -1.32 7.65 -10.27
C CYS A 66 -0.45 7.86 -11.53
N GLY A 67 -0.94 7.50 -12.73
CA GLY A 67 -0.25 7.71 -14.00
C GLY A 67 0.80 6.65 -14.35
N TYR A 68 0.91 5.56 -13.57
CA TYR A 68 1.82 4.44 -13.89
C TYR A 68 1.18 3.54 -14.96
N LYS A 69 1.31 3.93 -16.24
CA LYS A 69 0.69 3.23 -17.39
C LYS A 69 1.38 1.91 -17.75
N ASP A 70 2.71 1.84 -17.62
CA ASP A 70 3.54 0.73 -18.11
C ASP A 70 4.31 -0.02 -17.02
N SER A 71 3.78 -0.10 -15.80
CA SER A 71 4.45 -0.91 -14.76
C SER A 71 4.30 -2.40 -15.08
N HIS A 72 5.18 -2.90 -15.94
CA HIS A 72 5.37 -4.30 -16.36
C HIS A 72 5.49 -5.27 -15.15
N VAL A 73 5.73 -4.74 -13.96
CA VAL A 73 5.81 -5.44 -12.67
C VAL A 73 4.43 -5.86 -12.13
N LEU A 74 3.35 -5.13 -12.43
CA LEU A 74 2.01 -5.41 -11.86
C LEU A 74 1.25 -6.53 -12.57
N VAL A 75 1.49 -6.70 -13.88
CA VAL A 75 0.70 -7.62 -14.73
C VAL A 75 1.40 -8.97 -14.93
N SER A 76 2.72 -9.02 -14.82
CA SER A 76 3.52 -10.21 -15.16
C SER A 76 3.41 -11.37 -14.15
N ARG A 77 3.06 -11.12 -12.88
CA ARG A 77 2.76 -12.19 -11.90
C ARG A 77 1.31 -12.67 -11.95
N ALA A 78 0.34 -11.77 -12.19
CA ALA A 78 -1.07 -12.16 -12.31
C ALA A 78 -1.34 -13.10 -13.50
N ARG A 79 -0.54 -12.99 -14.58
CA ARG A 79 -0.65 -13.85 -15.77
C ARG A 79 -0.13 -15.29 -15.56
N ARG A 80 0.67 -15.57 -14.51
CA ARG A 80 1.09 -16.94 -14.17
C ARG A 80 0.07 -17.72 -13.33
N ILE A 81 -1.06 -17.11 -12.97
CA ILE A 81 -2.16 -17.76 -12.23
C ILE A 81 -3.17 -18.38 -13.22
N LYS A 82 -2.66 -19.00 -14.29
CA LYS A 82 -3.40 -19.97 -15.10
C LYS A 82 -2.49 -21.18 -15.28
N ALA A 83 -3.06 -22.36 -14.98
CA ALA A 83 -2.42 -23.67 -14.76
C ALA A 83 -1.93 -23.82 -13.30
N ARG A 84 -2.54 -24.66 -12.45
CA ARG A 84 -3.19 -25.96 -12.68
C ARG A 84 -4.26 -26.20 -11.63
#